data_AF-A0A965BU91-F1
#
_entry.id   AF-A0A965BU91-F1
#
_cell.length_a   1.000
_cell.length_b   1.000
_cell.length_c   1.000
_cell.angle_alpha   90.00
_cell.angle_beta   90.00
_cell.angle_gamma   90.00
#
_symmetry.space_group_name_H-M   'P 1'
#
loop_
_entity.id
_entity.type
_entity.pdbx_description
1 polymer ?
#
loop_
_entity_poly.entity_id
_entity_poly.type
_entity_poly.pdbx_seq_one_letter_code
_entity_poly.pdbx_strand_id
1 'polypeptide(L)'
;MKNFIVVGIFSLLVLIAGNSLFVVKETQRAVMLQFGELVNADIAPGLHVKIPWVNTVRKFDARIQTEDAPSQRFLTLEQKALEVDSYAKWRILDVGQFYV
;
A
#
# COMPACT_ATOMS: atom_id res chain seq x y z
N MET A 1 -39.39 -23.05 6.03
CA MET A 1 -38.49 -22.92 4.85
C MET A 1 -38.22 -21.46 4.46
N LYS A 2 -39.24 -20.60 4.34
CA LYS A 2 -39.05 -19.17 3.99
C LYS A 2 -38.15 -18.40 4.97
N ASN A 3 -38.27 -18.66 6.28
CA ASN A 3 -37.44 -18.00 7.30
C ASN A 3 -35.96 -18.42 7.22
N PHE A 4 -35.65 -19.66 6.86
CA PHE A 4 -34.26 -20.12 6.66
C PHE A 4 -33.62 -19.46 5.43
N ILE A 5 -34.38 -19.25 4.36
CA ILE A 5 -33.92 -18.52 3.16
C ILE A 5 -33.64 -17.06 3.51
N VAL A 6 -34.55 -16.41 4.26
CA VAL A 6 -34.36 -15.02 4.71
C VAL A 6 -33.14 -14.89 5.61
N VAL A 7 -32.94 -15.80 6.56
CA VAL A 7 -31.76 -15.82 7.44
C VAL A 7 -30.48 -16.06 6.65
N GLY A 8 -30.49 -16.96 5.65
CA GLY A 8 -29.35 -17.22 4.79
C GLY A 8 -28.96 -16.04 3.89
N ILE A 9 -29.93 -15.33 3.31
CA ILE A 9 -29.68 -14.12 2.51
C ILE A 9 -29.15 -12.99 3.40
N PHE A 10 -29.73 -12.83 4.58
CA PHE A 10 -29.30 -11.81 5.54
C PHE A 10 -27.85 -12.04 5.99
N SER A 11 -27.48 -13.28 6.32
CA SER A 11 -26.11 -13.60 6.71
C SER A 11 -25.11 -13.34 5.57
N LEU A 12 -25.49 -13.68 4.34
CA LEU A 12 -24.66 -13.44 3.16
C LEU A 12 -24.44 -11.93 2.91
N LEU A 13 -25.49 -11.13 3.05
CA LEU A 13 -25.40 -9.66 2.93
C LEU A 13 -24.45 -9.07 3.97
N VAL A 14 -24.55 -9.51 5.23
CA VAL A 14 -23.67 -9.03 6.31
C VAL A 14 -22.20 -9.40 6.04
N LEU A 15 -21.95 -10.61 5.53
CA LEU A 15 -20.59 -11.04 5.17
C LEU A 15 -20.00 -10.19 4.03
N ILE A 16 -20.79 -9.89 3.00
CA ILE A 16 -20.35 -9.05 1.88
C ILE A 16 -20.09 -7.62 2.35
N ALA A 17 -21.00 -7.05 3.14
CA ALA A 17 -20.84 -5.71 3.68
C ALA A 17 -19.58 -5.60 4.55
N GLY A 18 -19.33 -6.59 5.42
CA GLY A 18 -18.15 -6.64 6.28
C GLY A 18 -16.82 -6.71 5.51
N ASN A 19 -16.77 -7.42 4.38
CA ASN A 19 -15.56 -7.51 3.55
C ASN A 19 -15.36 -6.32 2.59
N SER A 20 -16.39 -5.49 2.41
CA SER A 20 -16.35 -4.33 1.51
C SER A 20 -15.62 -3.13 2.12
N LEU A 21 -15.57 -3.01 3.45
CA LEU A 21 -14.97 -1.87 4.12
C LEU A 21 -13.48 -2.07 4.36
N PHE A 22 -12.68 -1.02 4.14
CA PHE A 22 -11.27 -1.00 4.50
C PHE A 22 -10.83 0.38 4.98
N VAL A 23 -9.84 0.40 5.86
CA VAL A 23 -9.30 1.63 6.45
C VAL A 23 -7.88 1.88 5.95
N VAL A 24 -7.60 3.11 5.52
CA VAL A 24 -6.25 3.61 5.22
C VAL A 24 -5.82 4.50 6.38
N LYS A 25 -4.69 4.17 7.01
CA LYS A 25 -4.14 4.95 8.12
C LYS A 25 -3.56 6.27 7.61
N GLU A 26 -3.48 7.28 8.46
CA GLU A 26 -2.89 8.58 8.12
C GLU A 26 -1.43 8.50 7.67
N THR A 27 -0.68 7.52 8.16
CA THR A 27 0.71 7.26 7.75
C THR A 27 0.81 6.50 6.43
N GLN A 28 -0.30 6.17 5.79
CA GLN A 28 -0.35 5.32 4.62
C GLN A 28 -1.11 5.99 3.49
N ARG A 29 -0.79 5.56 2.28
CA ARG A 29 -1.57 5.81 1.08
C ARG A 29 -1.90 4.47 0.45
N ALA A 30 -2.93 4.41 -0.37
CA ALA A 30 -3.31 3.15 -1.01
C ALA A 30 -3.62 3.31 -2.49
N VAL A 31 -3.44 2.21 -3.22
CA VAL A 31 -3.91 2.07 -4.60
C VAL A 31 -4.97 0.98 -4.65
N MET A 32 -5.96 1.16 -5.51
CA MET A 32 -6.99 0.17 -5.79
C MET A 32 -6.81 -0.38 -7.19
N LEU A 33 -6.75 -1.70 -7.24
CA LEU A 33 -6.64 -2.48 -8.44
C LEU A 33 -7.96 -3.20 -8.67
N GLN A 34 -8.42 -3.28 -9.90
CA GLN A 34 -9.56 -4.07 -10.33
C GLN A 34 -9.07 -5.14 -11.30
N PHE A 35 -9.14 -6.41 -10.91
CA PHE A 35 -8.59 -7.52 -11.72
C PHE A 35 -7.13 -7.34 -12.18
N GLY A 36 -6.33 -6.56 -11.44
CA GLY A 36 -4.93 -6.26 -11.77
C GLY A 36 -4.72 -4.93 -12.49
N GLU A 37 -5.77 -4.26 -12.96
CA GLU A 37 -5.69 -2.91 -13.55
C GLU A 37 -5.76 -1.83 -12.46
N LEU A 38 -4.95 -0.78 -12.58
CA LEU A 38 -4.93 0.36 -11.65
C LEU A 38 -6.12 1.28 -11.91
N VAL A 39 -7.14 1.20 -11.05
CA VAL A 39 -8.37 2.02 -11.17
C VAL A 39 -8.30 3.28 -10.31
N ASN A 40 -7.64 3.21 -9.16
CA ASN A 40 -7.40 4.38 -8.32
C ASN A 40 -5.97 4.39 -7.81
N ALA A 41 -5.23 5.43 -8.18
CA ALA A 41 -3.80 5.58 -7.96
C ALA A 41 -3.43 6.28 -6.64
N ASP A 42 -4.38 6.97 -5.98
CA ASP A 42 -4.08 7.73 -4.76
C ASP A 42 -5.29 7.81 -3.84
N ILE A 43 -5.40 6.83 -2.95
CA ILE A 43 -6.44 6.79 -1.91
C ILE A 43 -5.89 7.43 -0.64
N ALA A 44 -6.53 8.54 -0.28
CA ALA A 44 -6.24 9.28 0.94
C ALA A 44 -6.56 8.47 2.21
N PRO A 45 -5.96 8.81 3.37
CA PRO A 45 -6.34 8.25 4.66
C PRO A 45 -7.83 8.36 4.94
N GLY A 46 -8.40 7.33 5.56
CA GLY A 46 -9.82 7.29 5.89
C GLY A 46 -10.47 5.92 5.71
N LEU A 47 -11.79 5.89 5.88
CA LEU A 47 -12.63 4.72 5.64
C LEU A 47 -13.09 4.72 4.18
N HIS A 48 -12.89 3.60 3.51
CA HIS A 48 -13.23 3.43 2.10
C HIS A 48 -13.95 2.11 1.86
N VAL A 49 -14.61 2.02 0.70
CA VAL A 49 -15.36 0.84 0.28
C VAL A 49 -14.69 0.26 -0.96
N LYS A 50 -14.60 -1.07 -1.01
CA LYS A 50 -14.14 -1.85 -2.16
C LYS A 50 -15.15 -2.94 -2.47
N ILE A 51 -15.20 -3.37 -3.72
CA ILE A 51 -15.95 -4.57 -4.11
C ILE A 51 -15.11 -5.79 -3.74
N PRO A 52 -15.56 -6.67 -2.82
CA PRO A 52 -14.81 -7.86 -2.47
C PRO A 52 -14.56 -8.75 -3.70
N TRP A 53 -13.46 -9.49 -3.72
CA TRP A 53 -12.98 -10.35 -4.84
C TRP A 53 -12.57 -9.63 -6.13
N VAL A 54 -13.21 -8.52 -6.48
CA VAL A 54 -12.91 -7.75 -7.70
C VAL A 54 -11.80 -6.73 -7.45
N ASN A 55 -11.91 -5.99 -6.33
CA ASN A 55 -11.00 -4.91 -6.01
C ASN A 55 -9.93 -5.39 -5.01
N THR A 56 -8.66 -5.21 -5.37
CA THR A 56 -7.51 -5.42 -4.48
C THR A 56 -6.94 -4.07 -4.07
N VAL A 57 -6.79 -3.86 -2.77
CA VAL A 57 -6.21 -2.62 -2.23
C VAL A 57 -4.80 -2.90 -1.73
N ARG A 58 -3.81 -2.17 -2.25
CA ARG A 58 -2.42 -2.20 -1.77
C ARG A 58 -2.12 -0.91 -1.04
N LYS A 59 -1.49 -1.02 0.13
CA LYS A 59 -1.17 0.12 1.00
C LYS A 59 0.34 0.31 1.06
N PHE A 60 0.77 1.55 1.03
CA PHE A 60 2.16 1.97 1.05
C PHE A 60 2.38 2.96 2.19
N ASP A 61 3.59 2.96 2.76
CA ASP A 61 3.98 3.95 3.77
C ASP A 61 4.19 5.31 3.08
N ALA A 62 3.57 6.35 3.62
CA ALA A 62 3.68 7.72 3.10
C ALA A 62 4.74 8.55 3.83
N ARG A 63 5.46 7.94 4.79
CA ARG A 63 6.48 8.60 5.60
C ARG A 63 7.85 8.57 4.92
N ILE A 64 8.78 9.33 5.48
CA ILE A 64 10.18 9.29 5.08
C ILE A 64 10.80 7.98 5.57
N GLN A 65 11.29 7.20 4.63
CA GLN A 65 12.00 5.95 4.83
C GLN A 65 13.50 6.20 4.72
N THR A 66 14.29 5.43 5.48
CA THR A 66 15.75 5.42 5.38
C THR A 66 16.16 4.13 4.71
N GLU A 67 16.97 4.24 3.67
CA GLU A 67 17.64 3.13 3.01
C GLU A 67 19.14 3.24 3.31
N ASP A 68 19.66 2.27 4.06
CA ASP A 68 21.08 2.22 4.41
C ASP A 68 21.85 1.45 3.34
N ALA A 69 22.91 2.05 2.81
CA ALA A 69 23.81 1.37 1.89
C ALA A 69 24.90 0.62 2.67
N PRO A 70 25.32 -0.57 2.22
CA PRO A 70 26.46 -1.24 2.82
C PRO A 70 27.71 -0.38 2.65
N SER A 71 28.61 -0.44 3.63
CA SER A 71 29.87 0.30 3.59
C SER A 71 30.69 -0.07 2.35
N GLN A 72 31.21 0.93 1.66
CA GLN A 72 31.99 0.74 0.43
C GLN A 72 33.28 1.54 0.48
N ARG A 73 34.32 0.98 -0.16
CA ARG A 73 35.64 1.60 -0.22
C ARG A 73 35.75 2.48 -1.45
N PHE A 74 36.00 3.78 -1.24
CA PHE A 74 36.22 4.76 -2.31
C PHE A 74 37.64 5.30 -2.26
N LEU A 75 38.19 5.61 -3.43
CA LEU A 75 39.45 6.34 -3.54
C LEU A 75 39.17 7.83 -3.66
N THR A 76 39.86 8.63 -2.85
CA THR A 76 39.86 10.09 -3.02
C THR A 76 40.66 10.50 -4.25
N LEU A 77 40.59 11.77 -4.64
CA LEU A 77 41.43 12.33 -5.72
C LEU A 77 42.94 12.14 -5.46
N GLU A 78 43.35 12.06 -4.19
CA GLU A 78 44.73 11.76 -3.77
C GLU A 78 45.03 10.26 -3.68
N GLN A 79 44.15 9.39 -4.19
CA GLN A 79 44.29 7.93 -4.14
C GLN A 79 44.34 7.33 -2.73
N LYS A 80 43.81 8.04 -1.73
CA LYS A 80 43.63 7.48 -0.39
C LYS A 80 42.33 6.71 -0.35
N ALA A 81 42.40 5.48 0.17
CA ALA A 81 41.24 4.62 0.24
C ALA A 81 40.49 4.83 1.57
N LEU A 82 39.24 5.23 1.49
CA LEU A 82 38.34 5.47 2.61
C LEU A 82 37.20 4.46 2.58
N GLU A 83 36.79 4.00 3.75
CA GLU A 83 35.56 3.24 3.93
C GLU A 83 34.45 4.24 4.26
N VAL A 84 33.38 4.23 3.46
CA VAL A 84 32.34 5.25 3.49
C VAL A 84 31.00 4.58 3.72
N ASP A 85 30.36 4.99 4.80
CA ASP A 85 28.96 4.69 5.07
C ASP A 85 28.07 5.74 4.44
N SER A 86 26.97 5.31 3.82
CA SER A 86 25.98 6.23 3.26
C SER A 86 24.58 5.70 3.45
N TYR A 87 23.62 6.62 3.55
CA TYR A 87 22.21 6.31 3.61
C TYR A 87 21.43 7.33 2.78
N ALA A 88 20.30 6.90 2.23
CA ALA A 88 19.38 7.75 1.51
C ALA A 88 18.06 7.83 2.27
N LYS A 89 17.52 9.04 2.40
CA LYS A 89 16.15 9.23 2.89
C LYS A 89 15.24 9.54 1.72
N TRP A 90 14.14 8.80 1.61
CA TRP A 90 13.21 8.93 0.51
C TRP A 90 11.77 8.77 1.01
N ARG A 91 10.81 9.24 0.21
CA ARG A 91 9.38 9.03 0.48
C ARG A 91 8.65 8.88 -0.84
N ILE A 92 7.54 8.17 -0.83
CA ILE A 92 6.68 8.03 -2.01
C ILE A 92 5.90 9.33 -2.19
N LEU A 93 6.11 10.02 -3.31
CA LEU A 93 5.38 11.23 -3.66
C LEU A 93 4.09 10.90 -4.42
N ASP A 94 4.19 10.01 -5.39
CA ASP A 94 3.07 9.47 -6.18
C ASP A 94 3.07 7.94 -6.06
N VAL A 95 2.00 7.40 -5.49
CA VAL A 95 1.89 5.96 -5.18
C VAL A 95 1.44 5.17 -6.41
N GLY A 96 0.72 5.79 -7.34
CA GLY A 96 0.36 5.19 -8.61
C GLY A 96 1.60 4.92 -9.44
N GLN A 97 2.48 5.91 -9.56
CA GLN A 97 3.77 5.75 -10.25
C GLN A 97 4.72 4.79 -9.55
N PHE A 98 4.69 4.73 -8.21
CA PHE A 98 5.54 3.79 -7.46
C PHE A 98 5.11 2.33 -7.63
N TYR A 99 3.83 2.08 -7.91
CA TYR A 99 3.29 0.72 -8.03
C TYR A 99 3.51 0.08 -9.41
N VAL A 100 3.48 0.89 -10.48
CA VAL A 100 3.60 0.46 -11.88
C VAL A 100 5.07 0.30 -12.28
#